data_AF-A0A951I2G1-F1
#
_entry.id   AF-A0A951I2G1-F1
#
_cell.length_a   1.000
_cell.length_b   1.000
_cell.length_c   1.000
_cell.angle_alpha   90.00
_cell.angle_beta   90.00
_cell.angle_gamma   90.00
#
_symmetry.space_group_name_H-M   'P 1'
#
loop_
_entity.id
_entity.type
_entity.pdbx_description
1 polymer ?
#
loop_
_entity_poly.entity_id
_entity_poly.type
_entity_poly.pdbx_seq_one_letter_code
_entity_poly.pdbx_strand_id
1 'polypeptide(L)' 'MFREPLEAIIERTDGCTGALIMGTDGIAVEKVLTPEGRDTNLDVAAAEFTSLVRNAQRAGTDTGLGDLRELV' A
#
# COMPACT_ATOMS: atom_id res chain seq x y z
N MET A 1 5.54 15.93 -4.69
CA MET A 1 4.20 15.85 -5.31
C MET A 1 3.33 14.82 -4.61
N PHE A 2 3.80 13.59 -4.38
CA PHE A 2 2.99 12.54 -3.74
C PHE A 2 2.85 12.68 -2.22
N ARG A 3 3.82 13.32 -1.56
CA ARG A 3 3.85 13.49 -0.10
C ARG A 3 2.60 14.18 0.47
N GLU A 4 2.24 15.35 -0.04
CA GLU A 4 1.09 16.14 0.45
C GLU A 4 -0.24 15.34 0.40
N PRO A 5 -0.60 14.65 -0.71
CA PRO A 5 -1.73 13.74 -0.73
C PRO A 5 -1.67 12.61 0.30
N LEU A 6 -0.48 12.02 0.54
CA LEU A 6 -0.32 10.95 1.52
C LEU A 6 -0.47 11.46 2.96
N GLU A 7 0.05 12.64 3.26
CA GLU A 7 -0.17 13.33 4.55
C GLU A 7 -1.65 13.61 4.76
N ALA A 8 -2.36 14.12 3.74
CA ALA A 8 -3.80 14.36 3.81
C ALA A 8 -4.63 13.08 4.01
N ILE A 9 -4.20 11.93 3.49
CA ILE A 9 -4.85 10.62 3.74
C ILE A 9 -4.71 10.23 5.20
N ILE A 10 -3.51 10.37 5.78
CA ILE A 10 -3.23 10.03 7.18
C ILE A 10 -4.06 10.94 8.10
N GLU A 11 -4.05 12.24 7.87
CA GLU A 11 -4.78 13.22 8.70
C GLU A 11 -6.31 13.00 8.71
N ARG A 12 -6.85 12.45 7.62
CA ARG A 12 -8.29 12.20 7.47
C ARG A 12 -8.74 10.82 7.91
N THR A 13 -7.80 9.95 8.31
CA THR A 13 -8.07 8.55 8.62
C THR A 13 -7.63 8.26 10.04
N ASP A 14 -8.58 8.24 10.97
CA ASP A 14 -8.31 7.95 12.37
C ASP A 14 -7.61 6.59 12.54
N GLY A 15 -6.51 6.58 13.29
CA GLY A 15 -5.70 5.38 13.51
C GLY A 15 -4.78 5.00 12.34
N CYS A 16 -4.69 5.81 11.28
CA CYS A 16 -3.76 5.56 10.19
C CYS A 16 -2.31 5.71 10.67
N THR A 17 -1.52 4.63 10.52
CA THR A 17 -0.10 4.59 10.92
C THR A 17 0.83 4.96 9.77
N GLY A 18 0.33 5.03 8.54
CA GLY A 18 1.09 5.45 7.39
C GLY A 18 0.34 5.29 6.07
N ALA A 19 0.84 5.98 5.05
CA ALA A 19 0.36 5.89 3.68
C ALA A 19 1.56 5.87 2.73
N LEU A 20 1.49 5.06 1.68
CA LEU A 20 2.61 4.87 0.76
C LEU A 20 2.15 4.55 -0.66
N ILE A 21 3.04 4.80 -1.61
CA ILE A 21 2.93 4.36 -3.00
C ILE A 21 4.01 3.31 -3.23
N MET A 22 3.60 2.12 -3.64
CA MET A 22 4.49 1.01 -3.90
C MET A 22 4.44 0.62 -5.38
N GLY A 23 5.62 0.43 -5.97
CA GLY A 23 5.73 -0.24 -7.26
C GLY A 23 5.25 -1.68 -7.14
N THR A 24 4.71 -2.24 -8.22
CA THR A 24 4.30 -3.65 -8.24
C THR A 24 5.48 -4.61 -8.11
N ASP A 25 6.71 -4.12 -8.10
CA ASP A 25 7.95 -4.85 -7.77
C ASP A 25 8.23 -4.92 -6.25
N GLY A 26 7.48 -4.17 -5.44
CA GLY A 26 7.68 -4.07 -3.99
C GLY A 26 8.62 -2.95 -3.56
N ILE A 27 9.03 -2.08 -4.48
CA ILE A 27 9.89 -0.93 -4.19
C ILE A 27 9.01 0.28 -3.87
N ALA A 28 9.24 0.91 -2.72
CA ALA A 28 8.52 2.11 -2.33
C ALA A 28 8.90 3.31 -3.23
N VAL A 29 7.89 3.96 -3.80
CA VAL A 29 8.05 5.19 -4.61
C VAL A 29 8.00 6.42 -3.71
N GLU A 30 7.05 6.45 -2.78
CA GLU A 30 6.90 7.49 -1.77
C GLU A 30 6.25 6.89 -0.53
N LYS A 31 6.61 7.39 0.66
CA LYS A 31 5.99 6.96 1.90
C LYS A 31 5.92 8.07 2.93
N VAL A 32 4.85 8.07 3.70
CA VAL A 32 4.68 8.90 4.89
C VAL A 32 4.25 7.97 6.02
N LEU A 33 5.10 7.85 7.04
CA LEU A 33 4.85 7.01 8.20
C LEU A 33 4.81 7.88 9.46
N THR A 34 3.80 7.64 10.28
CA THR A 34 3.75 8.10 11.68
C THR A 34 4.89 7.45 12.49
N PRO A 35 5.25 7.98 13.66
CA PRO A 35 6.21 7.32 14.56
C PRO A 35 5.84 5.85 14.83
N GLU A 36 4.56 5.59 15.10
CA GLU A 36 4.03 4.26 15.37
C GLU A 36 4.25 3.31 14.18
N GLY A 37 3.97 3.78 12.95
CA GLY A 37 4.18 2.99 11.74
C GLY A 37 5.65 2.65 11.47
N ARG A 38 6.59 3.53 11.88
CA ARG A 38 8.03 3.25 11.79
C ARG A 38 8.45 2.18 12.79
N ASP A 39 7.97 2.30 14.02
CA ASP A 39 8.31 1.36 15.10
C ASP A 39 7.78 -0.06 14.81
N THR A 40 6.65 -0.18 14.10
CA THR A 40 6.08 -1.47 13.68
C THR A 40 6.67 -2.03 12.38
N ASN A 41 7.68 -1.37 11.79
CA ASN A 41 8.33 -1.79 10.54
C ASN A 41 7.34 -1.96 9.37
N LEU A 42 6.42 -0.99 9.20
CA LEU A 42 5.37 -1.03 8.17
C LEU A 42 5.93 -1.14 6.74
N ASP A 43 7.16 -0.69 6.53
CA ASP A 43 7.87 -0.81 5.26
C ASP A 43 8.00 -2.25 4.78
N VAL A 44 8.40 -3.16 5.67
CA VAL A 44 8.56 -4.58 5.35
C VAL A 44 7.20 -5.21 5.09
N ALA A 45 6.22 -4.91 5.94
CA ALA A 45 4.86 -5.41 5.79
C ALA A 45 4.24 -5.00 4.44
N ALA A 46 4.44 -3.76 4.01
CA ALA A 46 3.95 -3.26 2.72
C ALA A 46 4.63 -3.97 1.54
N ALA A 47 5.95 -4.18 1.59
CA ALA A 47 6.67 -4.90 0.55
C ALA A 47 6.17 -6.36 0.40
N GLU A 48 5.90 -7.03 1.52
CA GLU A 48 5.32 -8.38 1.53
C GLU A 48 3.88 -8.37 0.98
N PHE A 49 3.07 -7.38 1.35
CA PHE A 49 1.69 -7.23 0.88
C PHE A 49 1.60 -7.09 -0.65
N THR A 50 2.62 -6.53 -1.30
CA THR A 50 2.68 -6.45 -2.78
C THR A 50 2.63 -7.84 -3.44
N SER A 51 3.15 -8.87 -2.79
CA SER A 51 3.02 -10.24 -3.30
C SER A 51 1.57 -10.71 -3.32
N LEU A 52 0.77 -10.34 -2.32
CA LEU A 52 -0.67 -10.62 -2.28
C LEU A 52 -1.40 -9.87 -3.38
N VAL A 53 -1.11 -8.58 -3.56
CA VAL A 53 -1.70 -7.75 -4.63
C VAL A 53 -1.43 -8.34 -6.02
N ARG A 54 -0.16 -8.71 -6.31
CA ARG A 54 0.20 -9.32 -7.60
C ARG A 54 -0.53 -10.63 -7.85
N ASN A 55 -0.66 -11.46 -6.82
CA ASN A 55 -1.35 -12.75 -6.95
C ASN A 55 -2.85 -12.56 -7.16
N ALA A 56 -3.48 -11.62 -6.45
CA ALA A 56 -4.89 -11.29 -6.62
C ALA A 56 -5.17 -10.69 -8.01
N GLN A 57 -4.30 -9.82 -8.52
CA GLN A 57 -4.38 -9.31 -9.90
C GLN A 57 -4.34 -10.43 -10.94
N ARG A 58 -3.38 -11.37 -10.81
CA ARG A 58 -3.28 -12.53 -11.72
C ARG A 58 -4.53 -13.40 -11.66
N ALA A 59 -5.00 -13.71 -10.45
CA ALA A 59 -6.21 -14.51 -10.25
C ALA A 59 -7.45 -13.87 -10.91
N GLY A 60 -7.62 -12.54 -10.79
CA GLY A 60 -8.71 -11.82 -11.43
C GLY A 60 -8.70 -11.94 -12.96
N THR A 61 -7.52 -11.81 -13.57
CA THR A 61 -7.32 -12.01 -15.01
C THR A 61 -7.59 -13.46 -15.42
N ASP A 62 -7.02 -14.44 -14.70
CA ASP A 62 -7.08 -15.86 -15.07
C ASP A 62 -8.49 -16.45 -14.93
N THR A 63 -9.29 -15.92 -14.00
CA THR A 63 -10.66 -16.37 -13.74
C THR A 63 -11.72 -15.57 -14.51
N GLY A 64 -11.32 -14.51 -15.24
CA GLY A 64 -12.24 -13.63 -15.96
C GLY A 64 -13.08 -12.73 -15.05
N LEU A 65 -12.68 -12.55 -13.78
CA LEU A 65 -13.35 -11.64 -12.84
C LEU A 65 -12.97 -10.16 -13.06
N GLY A 66 -11.96 -9.90 -13.88
CA GLY A 66 -11.51 -8.56 -14.26
C GLY A 66 -10.37 -8.02 -13.40
N ASP A 67 -10.13 -6.71 -13.50
CA ASP A 67 -9.00 -6.05 -12.85
C ASP A 67 -9.21 -5.91 -11.34
N LEU A 68 -8.18 -6.22 -10.55
CA LEU A 68 -8.16 -5.88 -9.12
C LEU A 68 -8.18 -4.35 -8.94
N ARG A 69 -9.18 -3.85 -8.23
CA ARG A 69 -9.32 -2.43 -7.89
C ARG A 69 -8.93 -2.10 -6.45
N GLU A 70 -9.15 -3.03 -5.52
CA GLU A 70 -8.91 -2.85 -4.09
C GLU A 70 -8.63 -4.22 -3.44
N LEU A 71 -7.76 -4.23 -2.43
CA LEU A 71 -7.44 -5.38 -1.59
C LEU A 71 -7.26 -4.88 -0.15
N VAL A 72 -7.93 -5.54 0.81
CA VAL A 72 -7.95 -5.18 2.24
C VAL A 72 -7.46 -6.34 3.08
#